data_AF-A0A8J7HQX7-F1
#
_entry.id   AF-A0A8J7HQX7-F1
#
_cell.length_a   1.000
_cell.length_b   1.000
_cell.length_c   1.000
_cell.angle_alpha   90.00
_cell.angle_beta   90.00
_cell.angle_gamma   90.00
#
_symmetry.space_group_name_H-M   'P 1'
#
loop_
_entity.id
_entity.type
_entity.pdbx_description
1 polymer ?
#
loop_
_entity_poly.entity_id
_entity_poly.type
_entity_poly.pdbx_seq_one_letter_code
_entity_poly.pdbx_strand_id
1 'polypeptide(L)'
;MKLSFTFRIIGCTLLTLLTPTILYAQTSPYGTTRRPHTCPSRVEPKAGAPSAEQAKMYFLCDVEEEIVISIPNSFLRLVTDLTIQVAPISRPFNMETDGKYLGIDPKQPVYDIRGSYTDYFCKRIDRRNIGKNCIVSSRPNQQGICFRNTFGDWHCHMIGTKREIGKQLPPPTN
;
A
#
# COMPACT_ATOMS: atom_id res chain seq x y z
N MET A 1 -18.95 -49.30 -70.67
CA MET A 1 -19.08 -47.87 -70.33
C MET A 1 -18.01 -47.51 -69.31
N LYS A 2 -17.20 -46.48 -69.60
CA LYS A 2 -16.15 -45.90 -68.74
C LYS A 2 -16.75 -44.93 -67.71
N LEU A 3 -16.29 -44.97 -66.46
CA LEU A 3 -16.25 -43.91 -65.42
C LEU A 3 -15.54 -44.58 -64.19
N SER A 4 -14.31 -44.32 -63.70
CA SER A 4 -13.53 -43.10 -63.35
C SER A 4 -14.29 -42.25 -62.30
N PHE A 5 -13.85 -41.82 -61.12
CA PHE A 5 -12.58 -41.38 -60.46
C PHE A 5 -12.79 -41.54 -58.90
N THR A 6 -11.89 -42.15 -58.11
CA THR A 6 -10.86 -41.59 -57.17
C THR A 6 -11.27 -40.68 -55.97
N PHE A 7 -10.63 -40.99 -54.82
CA PHE A 7 -10.16 -40.09 -53.71
C PHE A 7 -11.24 -39.40 -52.82
N ARG A 8 -11.08 -39.06 -51.53
CA ARG A 8 -9.94 -38.95 -50.59
C ARG A 8 -10.48 -38.74 -49.15
N ILE A 9 -9.68 -39.16 -48.17
CA ILE A 9 -9.42 -38.54 -46.84
C ILE A 9 -10.64 -38.36 -45.91
N ILE A 10 -10.67 -39.21 -44.88
CA ILE A 10 -11.43 -39.02 -43.65
C ILE A 10 -10.75 -37.87 -42.87
N GLY A 11 -11.34 -36.68 -42.95
CA GLY A 11 -10.97 -35.52 -42.14
C GLY A 11 -11.47 -35.71 -40.71
N CYS A 12 -10.54 -35.98 -39.79
CA CYS A 12 -10.79 -35.96 -38.35
C CYS A 12 -11.00 -34.51 -37.92
N THR A 13 -12.25 -34.12 -37.70
CA THR A 13 -12.64 -32.80 -37.20
C THR A 13 -12.26 -32.71 -35.71
N LEU A 14 -11.19 -31.97 -35.42
CA LEU A 14 -10.78 -31.64 -34.06
C LEU A 14 -11.76 -30.59 -33.51
N LEU A 15 -12.71 -31.03 -32.68
CA LEU A 15 -13.64 -30.15 -31.97
C LEU A 15 -12.88 -29.44 -30.83
N THR A 16 -12.52 -28.17 -31.02
CA THR A 16 -11.95 -27.34 -29.96
C THR A 16 -13.04 -26.99 -28.96
N LEU A 17 -12.99 -27.60 -27.77
CA LEU A 17 -13.81 -27.23 -26.62
C LEU A 17 -13.42 -25.82 -26.16
N LEU A 18 -14.17 -24.81 -26.61
CA LEU A 18 -14.14 -23.47 -26.02
C LEU A 18 -14.76 -23.56 -24.63
N THR A 19 -13.94 -23.74 -23.60
CA THR A 19 -14.39 -23.54 -22.21
C THR A 19 -14.64 -22.04 -22.01
N PRO A 20 -15.87 -21.58 -21.71
CA PRO A 20 -16.11 -20.18 -21.41
C PRO A 20 -15.39 -19.87 -20.09
N THR A 21 -14.37 -19.03 -20.15
CA THR A 21 -13.78 -18.41 -18.98
C THR A 21 -14.81 -17.45 -18.39
N ILE A 22 -15.59 -17.93 -17.42
CA ILE A 22 -16.44 -17.06 -16.61
C ILE A 22 -15.51 -16.17 -15.78
N LEU A 23 -15.29 -14.95 -16.25
CA LEU A 23 -14.68 -13.88 -15.46
C LEU A 23 -15.68 -13.48 -14.37
N TYR A 24 -15.56 -14.09 -13.19
CA TYR A 24 -16.16 -13.51 -12.00
C TYR A 24 -15.45 -12.19 -11.75
N ALA A 25 -16.17 -11.08 -11.89
CA ALA A 25 -15.71 -9.80 -11.36
C ALA A 25 -15.55 -9.98 -9.84
N GLN A 26 -14.33 -10.22 -9.37
CA GLN A 26 -14.04 -10.28 -7.95
C GLN A 26 -14.31 -8.88 -7.38
N THR A 27 -15.42 -8.75 -6.65
CA THR A 27 -15.71 -7.53 -5.89
C THR A 27 -14.69 -7.42 -4.77
N SER A 28 -13.80 -6.44 -4.88
CA SER A 28 -12.80 -6.19 -3.84
C SER A 28 -13.50 -5.89 -2.51
N PRO A 29 -13.07 -6.46 -1.36
CA PRO A 29 -13.72 -6.27 -0.07
C PRO A 29 -13.88 -4.81 0.37
N TYR A 30 -13.09 -3.90 -0.21
CA TYR A 30 -13.11 -2.47 0.10
C TYR A 30 -13.50 -1.60 -1.10
N GLY A 31 -13.81 -2.18 -2.26
CA GLY A 31 -14.18 -1.44 -3.48
C GLY A 31 -12.99 -0.90 -4.29
N THR A 32 -11.76 -1.30 -3.97
CA THR A 32 -10.54 -0.91 -4.71
C THR A 32 -9.59 -2.10 -4.87
N THR A 33 -8.84 -2.15 -5.97
CA THR A 33 -7.75 -3.12 -6.16
C THR A 33 -6.46 -2.71 -5.44
N ARG A 34 -6.37 -1.45 -4.99
CA ARG A 34 -5.19 -0.96 -4.28
C ARG A 34 -4.99 -1.70 -2.96
N ARG A 35 -3.74 -2.05 -2.66
CA ARG A 35 -3.33 -2.75 -1.44
C ARG A 35 -2.21 -2.00 -0.74
N PRO A 36 -1.99 -2.24 0.57
CA PRO A 36 -0.87 -1.67 1.29
C PRO A 36 0.44 -1.98 0.57
N HIS A 37 1.33 -1.00 0.54
CA HIS A 37 2.68 -1.23 0.03
C HIS A 37 3.40 -2.28 0.88
N THR A 38 4.04 -3.23 0.20
CA THR A 38 4.96 -4.18 0.82
C THR A 38 6.39 -3.72 0.56
N CYS A 39 7.25 -3.79 1.57
CA CYS A 39 8.68 -3.49 1.46
C CYS A 39 9.50 -4.77 1.66
N PRO A 40 9.90 -5.48 0.60
CA PRO A 40 10.71 -6.69 0.72
C PRO A 40 12.08 -6.46 1.34
N SER A 41 12.61 -5.23 1.21
CA SER A 41 13.88 -4.83 1.81
C SER A 41 13.78 -3.39 2.30
N ARG A 42 14.34 -3.15 3.48
CA ARG A 42 14.37 -1.84 4.13
C ARG A 42 15.77 -1.46 4.60
N VAL A 43 16.80 -2.13 4.11
CA VAL A 43 18.15 -2.00 4.67
C VAL A 43 18.97 -0.87 4.03
N GLU A 44 18.52 -0.31 2.90
CA GLU A 44 19.26 0.74 2.20
C GLU A 44 18.72 2.15 2.53
N PRO A 45 19.58 3.17 2.58
CA PRO A 45 21.03 3.11 2.36
C PRO A 45 21.76 2.54 3.60
N LYS A 46 22.92 1.92 3.38
CA LYS A 46 23.77 1.42 4.47
C LYS A 46 24.37 2.52 5.36
N ALA A 47 24.59 3.69 4.78
CA ALA A 47 25.13 4.87 5.46
C ALA A 47 24.43 6.12 4.92
N GLY A 48 24.32 7.13 5.78
CA GLY A 48 23.63 8.38 5.43
C GLY A 48 22.11 8.30 5.52
N ALA A 49 21.46 9.40 5.14
CA ALA A 49 20.01 9.53 5.14
C ALA A 49 19.40 8.70 4.01
N PRO A 50 18.21 8.09 4.19
CA PRO A 50 17.42 7.61 3.06
C PRO A 50 17.09 8.76 2.10
N SER A 51 17.04 8.47 0.80
CA SER A 51 16.51 9.41 -0.19
C SER A 51 15.03 9.72 0.10
N ALA A 52 14.50 10.78 -0.50
CA ALA A 52 13.07 11.10 -0.35
C ALA A 52 12.17 9.95 -0.85
N GLU A 53 12.56 9.26 -1.92
CA GLU A 53 11.86 8.12 -2.51
C GLU A 53 11.93 6.89 -1.60
N GLN A 54 13.09 6.61 -1.01
CA GLN A 54 13.25 5.55 -0.02
C GLN A 54 12.40 5.83 1.22
N ALA A 55 12.45 7.05 1.75
CA ALA A 55 11.66 7.45 2.90
C ALA A 55 10.15 7.36 2.62
N LYS A 56 9.69 7.72 1.41
CA LYS A 56 8.29 7.51 0.99
C LYS A 56 7.91 6.04 1.03
N MET A 57 8.74 5.17 0.45
CA MET A 57 8.49 3.73 0.43
C MET A 57 8.40 3.15 1.85
N TYR A 58 9.38 3.47 2.70
CA TYR A 58 9.41 3.00 4.09
C TYR A 58 8.23 3.54 4.91
N PHE A 59 7.87 4.80 4.74
CA PHE A 59 6.69 5.38 5.38
C PHE A 59 5.40 4.66 4.96
N LEU A 60 5.21 4.41 3.66
CA LEU A 60 4.02 3.71 3.16
C LEU A 60 3.91 2.30 3.75
N CYS A 61 5.02 1.57 3.86
CA CYS A 61 5.04 0.22 4.44
C CYS A 61 4.79 0.19 5.94
N ASP A 62 5.09 1.27 6.67
CA ASP A 62 4.78 1.38 8.10
C ASP A 62 3.33 1.81 8.36
N VAL A 63 2.69 2.49 7.39
CA VAL A 63 1.45 3.25 7.63
C VAL A 63 0.24 2.67 6.92
N GLU A 64 0.43 2.12 5.72
CA GLU A 64 -0.63 1.41 5.02
C GLU A 64 -0.79 0.02 5.59
N GLU A 65 -2.03 -0.40 5.81
CA GLU A 65 -2.32 -1.70 6.42
C GLU A 65 -3.70 -2.19 6.01
N GLU A 66 -3.86 -3.50 6.02
CA GLU A 66 -5.16 -4.17 5.92
C GLU A 66 -5.33 -5.04 7.15
N ILE A 67 -6.33 -4.74 7.97
CA ILE A 67 -6.68 -5.53 9.14
C ILE A 67 -7.98 -6.27 8.86
N VAL A 68 -7.92 -7.60 8.89
CA VAL A 68 -9.06 -8.49 8.65
C VAL A 68 -9.51 -9.12 9.98
N ILE A 69 -10.65 -8.68 10.50
CA ILE A 69 -11.25 -9.20 11.74
C ILE A 69 -12.63 -9.81 11.42
N SER A 70 -13.64 -8.96 11.27
CA SER A 70 -15.02 -9.32 10.94
C SER A 70 -15.69 -8.13 10.26
N ILE A 71 -16.83 -8.34 9.60
CA ILE A 71 -17.60 -7.22 9.05
C ILE A 71 -18.39 -6.56 10.19
N PRO A 72 -18.34 -5.22 10.37
CA PRO A 72 -17.66 -4.19 9.56
C PRO A 72 -16.32 -3.69 10.16
N ASN A 73 -15.75 -4.43 11.11
CA ASN A 73 -14.56 -4.04 11.87
C ASN A 73 -13.24 -4.20 11.09
N SER A 74 -13.22 -4.99 10.02
CA SER A 74 -12.09 -5.03 9.08
C SER A 74 -11.93 -3.68 8.39
N PHE A 75 -10.69 -3.23 8.26
CA PHE A 75 -10.38 -1.96 7.61
C PHE A 75 -9.15 -2.05 6.71
N LEU A 76 -9.12 -1.15 5.74
CA LEU A 76 -8.02 -0.89 4.84
C LEU A 76 -7.60 0.56 5.01
N ARG A 77 -6.33 0.78 5.31
CA ARG A 77 -5.73 2.10 5.40
C ARG A 77 -4.76 2.32 4.25
N LEU A 78 -4.95 3.40 3.50
CA LEU A 78 -4.16 3.75 2.32
C LEU A 78 -3.76 5.22 2.36
N VAL A 79 -2.63 5.55 1.74
CA VAL A 79 -2.06 6.90 1.73
C VAL A 79 -2.00 7.42 0.29
N THR A 80 -2.42 8.64 0.01
CA THR A 80 -2.21 9.30 -1.30
C THR A 80 -1.50 10.65 -1.12
N ASP A 81 -1.06 11.24 -2.24
CA ASP A 81 -0.51 12.61 -2.28
C ASP A 81 0.68 12.81 -1.33
N LEU A 82 1.49 11.75 -1.15
CA LEU A 82 2.57 11.73 -0.20
C LEU A 82 3.74 12.61 -0.66
N THR A 83 4.06 13.61 0.15
CA THR A 83 5.31 14.36 0.08
C THR A 83 6.15 14.03 1.31
N ILE A 84 7.45 13.82 1.12
CA ILE A 84 8.42 13.66 2.20
C ILE A 84 9.68 14.41 1.82
N GLN A 85 10.23 15.13 2.79
CA GLN A 85 11.57 15.70 2.78
C GLN A 85 12.34 15.11 3.95
N VAL A 86 13.58 14.72 3.70
CA VAL A 86 14.49 14.18 4.72
C VAL A 86 15.53 15.23 5.04
N ALA A 87 15.76 15.50 6.32
CA ALA A 87 16.80 16.41 6.75
C ALA A 87 18.17 15.87 6.29
N PRO A 88 19.04 16.72 5.73
CA PRO A 88 20.36 16.28 5.26
C PRO A 88 21.32 15.92 6.39
N ILE A 89 21.05 16.41 7.61
CA ILE A 89 21.89 16.22 8.79
C ILE A 89 21.16 15.29 9.76
N SER A 90 21.84 14.25 10.21
CA SER A 90 21.37 13.37 11.28
C SER A 90 21.55 14.01 12.64
N ARG A 91 20.76 13.54 13.60
CA ARG A 91 21.00 13.76 15.03
C ARG A 91 21.17 12.42 15.77
N PRO A 92 21.81 12.42 16.95
CA PRO A 92 21.80 11.26 17.83
C PRO A 92 20.36 10.91 18.28
N PHE A 93 20.19 9.65 18.68
CA PHE A 93 18.98 9.19 19.36
C PHE A 93 18.72 10.00 20.64
N ASN A 94 17.47 10.37 20.87
CA ASN A 94 17.01 11.00 22.10
C ASN A 94 15.88 10.15 22.73
N MET A 95 16.11 9.66 23.95
CA MET A 95 15.15 8.81 24.66
C MET A 95 13.78 9.46 24.86
N GLU A 96 13.74 10.76 25.13
CA GLU A 96 12.50 11.48 25.41
C GLU A 96 11.61 11.60 24.17
N THR A 97 12.20 11.86 23.01
CA THR A 97 11.44 12.10 21.77
C THR A 97 11.24 10.83 20.94
N ASP A 98 12.23 9.92 20.97
CA ASP A 98 12.31 8.78 20.07
C ASP A 98 11.99 7.44 20.77
N GLY A 99 11.99 7.40 22.11
CA GLY A 99 11.78 6.16 22.90
C GLY A 99 10.42 5.48 22.69
N LYS A 100 9.46 6.16 22.06
CA LYS A 100 8.15 5.61 21.67
C LYS A 100 8.21 4.67 20.47
N TYR A 101 9.29 4.67 19.70
CA TYR A 101 9.44 3.86 18.49
C TYR A 101 10.06 2.50 18.85
N LEU A 102 9.22 1.46 18.86
CA LEU A 102 9.66 0.12 19.23
C LEU A 102 10.78 -0.37 18.29
N GLY A 103 11.85 -0.90 18.89
CA GLY A 103 12.95 -1.51 18.14
C GLY A 103 13.95 -0.52 17.53
N ILE A 104 13.75 0.79 17.68
CA ILE A 104 14.75 1.80 17.29
C ILE A 104 16.12 1.46 17.89
N ASP A 105 17.18 1.48 17.07
CA ASP A 105 18.54 1.26 17.54
C ASP A 105 19.13 2.58 18.04
N PRO A 106 19.35 2.75 19.37
CA PRO A 106 19.89 3.99 19.93
C PRO A 106 21.34 4.26 19.52
N LYS A 107 22.02 3.30 18.88
CA LYS A 107 23.39 3.45 18.36
C LYS A 107 23.42 4.00 16.92
N GLN A 108 22.26 4.08 16.25
CA GLN A 108 22.16 4.57 14.87
C GLN A 108 21.71 6.04 14.83
N PRO A 109 22.06 6.77 13.76
CA PRO A 109 21.58 8.12 13.55
C PRO A 109 20.06 8.15 13.31
N VAL A 110 19.43 9.24 13.73
CA VAL A 110 18.04 9.58 13.44
C VAL A 110 18.00 10.75 12.46
N TYR A 111 17.15 10.67 11.45
CA TYR A 111 16.95 11.73 10.46
C TYR A 111 15.55 12.31 10.61
N ASP A 112 15.45 13.61 10.87
CA ASP A 112 14.15 14.26 10.92
C ASP A 112 13.53 14.33 9.51
N ILE A 113 12.22 14.13 9.42
CA ILE A 113 11.47 14.22 8.18
C ILE A 113 10.27 15.15 8.34
N ARG A 114 9.82 15.72 7.22
CA ARG A 114 8.57 16.47 7.17
C ARG A 114 7.84 16.22 5.86
N GLY A 115 6.53 16.45 5.86
CA GLY A 115 5.74 16.17 4.67
C GLY A 115 4.26 16.42 4.83
N SER A 116 3.52 15.89 3.87
CA SER A 116 2.07 15.90 3.85
C SER A 116 1.56 14.66 3.14
N TYR A 117 0.34 14.25 3.48
CA TYR A 117 -0.34 13.16 2.78
C TYR A 117 -1.85 13.21 3.01
N THR A 118 -2.57 12.40 2.24
CA THR A 118 -3.98 12.12 2.41
C THR A 118 -4.14 10.68 2.90
N ASP A 119 -4.90 10.49 3.98
CA ASP A 119 -5.14 9.20 4.65
C ASP A 119 -6.56 8.75 4.33
N TYR A 120 -6.70 7.56 3.75
CA TYR A 120 -7.97 6.90 3.50
C TYR A 120 -8.14 5.76 4.49
N PHE A 121 -9.16 5.86 5.33
CA PHE A 121 -9.57 4.79 6.22
C PHE A 121 -10.87 4.19 5.73
N CYS A 122 -10.81 2.99 5.16
CA CYS A 122 -11.92 2.32 4.51
C CYS A 122 -12.37 1.11 5.32
N LYS A 123 -13.64 1.07 5.71
CA LYS A 123 -14.25 -0.13 6.30
C LYS A 123 -14.53 -1.16 5.21
N ARG A 124 -14.55 -2.43 5.59
CA ARG A 124 -14.98 -3.49 4.67
C ARG A 124 -16.43 -3.25 4.23
N ILE A 125 -16.70 -3.56 2.96
CA ILE A 125 -18.01 -3.36 2.37
C ILE A 125 -19.01 -4.37 2.92
N ASP A 126 -20.20 -3.88 3.24
CA ASP A 126 -21.44 -4.61 3.48
C ASP A 126 -22.55 -4.06 2.55
N ARG A 127 -23.79 -4.51 2.75
CA ARG A 127 -24.93 -4.08 1.90
C ARG A 127 -25.28 -2.59 2.01
N ARG A 128 -24.75 -1.87 3.00
CA ARG A 128 -25.14 -0.50 3.37
C ARG A 128 -24.11 0.55 2.97
N ASN A 129 -22.85 0.18 2.73
CA ASN A 129 -21.75 1.12 2.54
C ASN A 129 -21.00 0.96 1.19
N ILE A 130 -21.60 0.28 0.20
CA ILE A 130 -21.02 0.13 -1.15
C ILE A 130 -20.68 1.51 -1.72
N GLY A 131 -19.41 1.73 -2.07
CA GLY A 131 -18.91 3.00 -2.63
C GLY A 131 -18.88 4.18 -1.64
N LYS A 132 -19.16 3.93 -0.36
CA LYS A 132 -19.30 4.94 0.70
C LYS A 132 -18.66 4.49 2.01
N ASN A 133 -17.62 3.66 1.91
CA ASN A 133 -17.02 2.96 3.02
C ASN A 133 -15.78 3.66 3.61
N CYS A 134 -15.37 4.81 3.07
CA CYS A 134 -14.14 5.49 3.48
C CYS A 134 -14.37 6.83 4.18
N ILE A 135 -13.48 7.13 5.13
CA ILE A 135 -13.24 8.45 5.69
C ILE A 135 -11.90 8.92 5.14
N VAL A 136 -11.85 10.17 4.67
CA VAL A 136 -10.66 10.76 4.06
C VAL A 136 -10.18 11.92 4.90
N SER A 137 -8.91 11.92 5.24
CA SER A 137 -8.28 12.96 6.06
C SER A 137 -7.05 13.53 5.38
N SER A 138 -6.95 14.85 5.34
CA SER A 138 -5.73 15.55 4.99
C SER A 138 -4.81 15.64 6.21
N ARG A 139 -3.51 15.42 5.99
CA ARG A 139 -2.44 15.48 6.99
C ARG A 139 -1.40 16.51 6.55
N PRO A 140 -1.67 17.82 6.71
CA PRO A 140 -0.72 18.87 6.32
C PRO A 140 0.40 19.00 7.36
N ASN A 141 1.58 19.48 6.93
CA ASN A 141 2.68 19.90 7.81
C ASN A 141 3.07 18.86 8.87
N GLN A 142 3.14 17.59 8.47
CA GLN A 142 3.54 16.51 9.35
C GLN A 142 5.04 16.57 9.60
N GLN A 143 5.44 16.16 10.80
CA GLN A 143 6.83 16.04 11.21
C GLN A 143 7.08 14.64 11.73
N GLY A 144 8.31 14.17 11.61
CA GLY A 144 8.59 12.79 11.89
C GLY A 144 10.08 12.49 11.91
N ILE A 145 10.37 11.19 11.94
CA ILE A 145 11.73 10.69 11.84
C ILE A 145 11.80 9.50 10.90
N CYS A 146 12.95 9.34 10.27
CA CYS A 146 13.44 8.05 9.77
C CYS A 146 14.55 7.55 10.68
N PHE A 147 14.48 6.26 11.06
CA PHE A 147 15.45 5.61 11.94
C PHE A 147 15.67 4.17 11.50
N ARG A 148 16.74 3.56 12.01
CA ARG A 148 16.99 2.12 11.87
C ARG A 148 16.59 1.39 13.13
N ASN A 149 15.98 0.23 12.94
CA ASN A 149 15.79 -0.71 14.03
C ASN A 149 17.07 -1.54 14.28
N THR A 150 17.06 -2.38 15.33
CA THR A 150 18.20 -3.25 15.68
C THR A 150 18.53 -4.35 14.65
N PHE A 151 17.65 -4.58 13.67
CA PHE A 151 17.92 -5.47 12.52
C PHE A 151 18.51 -4.73 11.32
N GLY A 152 18.62 -3.40 11.38
CA GLY A 152 19.15 -2.54 10.32
C GLY A 152 18.10 -2.05 9.32
N ASP A 153 16.82 -2.37 9.54
CA ASP A 153 15.72 -1.91 8.68
C ASP A 153 15.35 -0.46 8.98
N TRP A 154 15.15 0.31 7.92
CA TRP A 154 14.68 1.68 7.95
C TRP A 154 13.17 1.77 8.16
N HIS A 155 12.78 2.55 9.14
CA HIS A 155 11.40 2.93 9.45
C HIS A 155 11.25 4.44 9.35
N CYS A 156 10.10 4.89 8.83
CA CYS A 156 9.82 6.31 8.69
C CYS A 156 8.40 6.60 9.17
N HIS A 157 8.27 7.46 10.17
CA HIS A 157 6.98 7.78 10.77
C HIS A 157 6.81 9.29 10.88
N MET A 158 5.64 9.77 10.49
CA MET A 158 5.23 11.16 10.67
C MET A 158 3.98 11.27 11.53
N ILE A 159 3.98 12.26 12.41
CA ILE A 159 2.86 12.63 13.28
C ILE A 159 2.59 14.13 13.13
N GLY A 160 1.33 14.49 13.35
CA GLY A 160 0.90 15.87 13.26
C GLY A 160 -0.61 15.96 13.29
N THR A 161 -1.11 17.14 12.91
CA THR A 161 -2.55 17.39 12.85
C THR A 161 -3.19 16.57 11.74
N LYS A 162 -4.46 16.20 11.94
CA LYS A 162 -5.29 15.58 10.91
C LYS A 162 -6.56 16.41 10.77
N ARG A 163 -7.01 16.60 9.54
CA ARG A 163 -8.29 17.24 9.23
C ARG A 163 -9.09 16.29 8.36
N GLU A 164 -10.24 15.85 8.84
CA GLU A 164 -11.17 15.12 8.00
C GLU A 164 -11.67 16.04 6.88
N ILE A 165 -11.58 15.57 5.63
CA ILE A 165 -12.02 16.30 4.45
C ILE A 165 -13.22 15.64 3.76
N GLY A 166 -13.62 14.44 4.20
CA GLY A 166 -14.87 13.83 3.78
C GLY A 166 -15.16 12.50 4.48
N LYS A 167 -16.46 12.18 4.54
CA LYS A 167 -17.01 10.89 4.99
C LYS A 167 -17.82 10.26 3.88
N GLN A 168 -18.01 8.94 3.96
CA GLN A 168 -18.82 8.19 3.01
C GLN A 168 -18.32 8.34 1.57
N LEU A 169 -17.00 8.44 1.41
CA LEU A 169 -16.35 8.53 0.12
C LEU A 169 -15.99 7.13 -0.40
N PRO A 170 -15.84 6.95 -1.72
CA PRO A 170 -15.27 5.74 -2.28
C PRO A 170 -13.79 5.60 -1.87
N PRO A 171 -13.24 4.38 -1.91
CA PRO A 171 -11.80 4.18 -1.76
C PRO A 171 -11.02 4.87 -2.89
N PRO A 172 -9.72 5.14 -2.69
CA PRO A 172 -8.91 5.72 -3.75
C PRO A 172 -8.78 4.74 -4.92
N THR A 173 -8.84 5.28 -6.14
CA THR A 173 -8.44 4.57 -7.37
C THR A 173 -6.92 4.49 -7.45
N ASN A 174 -6.40 3.55 -8.25
CA ASN A 174 -4.96 3.31 -8.42
C ASN A 174 -4.16 4.60 -8.62
#